data_AF-A0A6N6VMZ6-F1
#
_entry.id   AF-A0A6N6VMZ6-F1
#
_cell.length_a   1.000
_cell.length_b   1.000
_cell.length_c   1.000
_cell.angle_alpha   90.00
_cell.angle_beta   90.00
_cell.angle_gamma   90.00
#
_symmetry.space_group_name_H-M   'P 1'
#
loop_
_entity.id
_entity.type
_entity.pdbx_description
1 polymer ?
#
loop_
_entity_poly.entity_id
_entity_poly.type
_entity_poly.pdbx_seq_one_letter_code
_entity_poly.pdbx_strand_id
1 'polypeptide(L)'
;MKGCAGVQIMEKGIVWRRELLSGSPVQSIATKYNVNSQVVSRAIWLARIPEDLKVIIKQNPEVFTRGTLINGFASKRSQCEKNSFELVRSEILRMVKEGVGSKPKFPKKSSPLQKQKKKQKQNLVPLIEDKTPPNLSVTTDIVEAMTAEKQIKEALGFHCRVAFNEAGESQVTFNLKNKKDLNTFIDMVTPNLF
;
A
#
# COMPACT_ATOMS: atom_id res chain seq x y z
N MET A 1 -29.91 -25.00 -7.43
CA MET A 1 -28.65 -24.70 -8.15
C MET A 1 -27.57 -24.34 -7.13
N LYS A 2 -26.45 -25.05 -7.07
CA LYS A 2 -25.31 -24.65 -6.23
C LYS A 2 -24.71 -23.37 -6.83
N GLY A 3 -25.07 -22.21 -6.28
CA GLY A 3 -24.56 -20.92 -6.75
C GLY A 3 -23.02 -20.90 -6.71
N CYS A 4 -22.38 -20.42 -7.77
CA CYS A 4 -20.94 -20.27 -7.79
C CYS A 4 -20.49 -19.38 -6.61
N ALA A 5 -19.43 -19.79 -5.91
CA ALA A 5 -18.92 -19.09 -4.73
C ALA A 5 -18.59 -17.61 -4.98
N GLY A 6 -18.31 -17.23 -6.23
CA GLY A 6 -18.13 -15.83 -6.66
C GLY A 6 -19.41 -15.00 -6.63
N VAL A 7 -20.52 -15.55 -7.14
CA VAL A 7 -21.83 -14.89 -7.11
C VAL A 7 -22.33 -14.76 -5.67
N GLN A 8 -22.19 -15.83 -4.88
CA GLN A 8 -22.58 -15.84 -3.47
C GLN A 8 -21.85 -14.76 -2.64
N ILE A 9 -20.56 -14.51 -2.91
CA ILE A 9 -19.82 -13.49 -2.15
C ILE A 9 -20.26 -12.07 -2.51
N MET A 10 -20.72 -11.85 -3.75
CA MET A 10 -21.30 -10.55 -4.15
C MET A 10 -22.65 -10.30 -3.49
N GLU A 11 -23.51 -11.32 -3.43
CA GLU A 11 -24.81 -11.24 -2.75
C GLU A 11 -24.65 -10.98 -1.26
N LYS A 12 -23.74 -11.72 -0.61
CA LYS A 12 -23.34 -11.46 0.79
C LYS A 12 -22.83 -10.03 0.97
N GLY A 13 -22.02 -9.54 0.03
CA GLY A 13 -21.52 -8.16 0.03
C GLY A 13 -22.64 -7.11 0.06
N ILE A 14 -23.74 -7.34 -0.66
CA ILE A 14 -24.91 -6.45 -0.65
C ILE A 14 -25.58 -6.43 0.72
N VAL A 15 -25.79 -7.60 1.32
CA VAL A 15 -26.39 -7.74 2.67
C VAL A 15 -25.51 -7.05 3.71
N TRP A 16 -24.22 -7.36 3.73
CA TRP A 16 -23.27 -6.77 4.66
C TRP A 16 -23.11 -5.26 4.48
N ARG A 17 -23.26 -4.75 3.25
CA ARG A 17 -23.27 -3.31 3.00
C ARG A 17 -24.48 -2.65 3.64
N ARG A 18 -25.67 -3.26 3.60
CA ARG A 18 -26.86 -2.70 4.27
C ARG A 18 -26.67 -2.64 5.78
N GLU A 19 -26.09 -3.69 6.37
CA GLU A 19 -25.77 -3.68 7.81
C GLU A 19 -24.73 -2.63 8.17
N LEU A 20 -23.72 -2.43 7.31
CA LEU A 20 -22.74 -1.36 7.51
C LEU A 20 -23.42 0.02 7.47
N LEU A 21 -24.33 0.24 6.53
CA LEU A 21 -25.09 1.48 6.41
C LEU A 21 -26.09 1.68 7.55
N SER A 22 -26.55 0.60 8.21
CA SER A 22 -27.39 0.68 9.41
C SER A 22 -26.58 0.85 10.70
N GLY A 23 -25.26 1.04 10.62
CA GLY A 23 -24.39 1.35 11.76
C GLY A 23 -23.59 0.17 12.32
N SER A 24 -23.72 -1.04 11.78
CA SER A 24 -22.92 -2.19 12.25
C SER A 24 -21.49 -2.11 11.72
N PRO A 25 -20.44 -2.03 12.57
CA PRO A 25 -19.07 -1.98 12.09
C PRO A 25 -18.66 -3.32 11.45
N VAL A 26 -17.67 -3.28 10.54
CA VAL A 26 -17.20 -4.46 9.79
C VAL A 26 -16.81 -5.62 10.71
N GLN A 27 -16.19 -5.33 11.87
CA GLN A 27 -15.84 -6.33 12.87
C GLN A 27 -17.07 -7.05 13.45
N SER A 28 -18.14 -6.33 13.79
CA SER A 28 -19.37 -6.94 14.30
C SER A 28 -20.04 -7.82 13.25
N ILE A 29 -20.05 -7.37 11.99
CA ILE A 29 -20.55 -8.18 10.86
C ILE A 29 -19.68 -9.44 10.70
N ALA A 30 -18.36 -9.30 10.77
CA ALA A 30 -17.42 -10.42 10.69
C ALA A 30 -17.68 -11.48 11.78
N THR A 31 -17.87 -11.05 13.03
CA THR A 31 -18.21 -11.92 14.16
C THR A 31 -19.57 -12.59 13.95
N LYS A 32 -20.62 -11.82 13.62
CA LYS A 32 -21.99 -12.32 13.40
C LYS A 32 -22.05 -13.42 12.34
N TYR A 33 -21.29 -13.28 11.26
CA TYR A 33 -21.29 -14.22 10.15
C TYR A 33 -20.17 -15.28 10.23
N ASN A 34 -19.33 -15.25 11.26
CA ASN A 34 -18.13 -16.09 11.39
C ASN A 34 -17.24 -16.06 10.13
N VAL A 35 -16.95 -14.85 9.64
CA VAL A 35 -16.11 -14.63 8.44
C VAL A 35 -15.00 -13.65 8.79
N ASN A 36 -13.81 -13.83 8.21
CA ASN A 36 -12.71 -12.87 8.34
C ASN A 36 -13.13 -11.45 7.92
N SER A 37 -12.83 -10.44 8.75
CA SER A 37 -13.21 -9.04 8.54
C SER A 37 -12.70 -8.45 7.22
N GLN A 38 -11.54 -8.91 6.74
CA GLN A 38 -11.00 -8.51 5.44
C GLN A 38 -11.88 -8.99 4.28
N VAL A 39 -12.44 -10.20 4.38
CA VAL A 39 -13.37 -10.73 3.38
C VAL A 39 -14.66 -9.93 3.39
N VAL A 40 -15.18 -9.59 4.59
CA VAL A 40 -16.37 -8.73 4.73
C VAL A 40 -16.13 -7.37 4.07
N SER A 41 -15.03 -6.69 4.41
CA SER A 41 -14.68 -5.39 3.83
C SER A 41 -14.57 -5.45 2.30
N ARG A 42 -13.96 -6.52 1.75
CA ARG A 42 -13.79 -6.71 0.30
C ARG A 42 -15.13 -7.03 -0.39
N ALA A 43 -15.99 -7.83 0.23
CA ALA A 43 -17.32 -8.13 -0.32
C ALA A 43 -18.24 -6.90 -0.31
N ILE A 44 -18.19 -6.08 0.74
CA ILE A 44 -18.90 -4.79 0.79
C ILE A 44 -18.42 -3.87 -0.35
N TRP A 45 -17.12 -3.87 -0.64
CA TRP A 45 -16.60 -3.13 -1.80
C TRP A 45 -17.13 -3.67 -3.13
N LEU A 46 -17.22 -4.99 -3.32
CA LEU A 46 -17.82 -5.58 -4.52
C LEU A 46 -19.28 -5.14 -4.71
N ALA A 47 -20.02 -4.90 -3.63
CA ALA A 47 -21.39 -4.37 -3.72
C ALA A 47 -21.47 -2.90 -4.20
N ARG A 48 -20.36 -2.17 -4.22
CA ARG A 48 -20.25 -0.77 -4.67
C ARG A 48 -19.87 -0.63 -6.16
N ILE A 49 -19.44 -1.70 -6.82
CA ILE A 49 -19.10 -1.62 -8.25
C ILE A 49 -20.35 -1.27 -9.08
N PRO A 50 -20.20 -0.67 -10.28
CA PRO A 50 -21.32 -0.39 -11.18
C PRO A 50 -22.18 -1.62 -11.49
N GLU A 51 -23.50 -1.45 -11.59
CA GLU A 51 -24.45 -2.57 -11.73
C GLU A 51 -24.28 -3.32 -13.05
N ASP A 52 -23.98 -2.61 -14.13
CA ASP A 52 -23.67 -3.19 -15.44
C ASP A 52 -22.49 -4.18 -15.38
N LEU A 53 -21.45 -3.87 -14.58
CA LEU A 53 -20.34 -4.78 -14.35
C LEU A 53 -20.74 -5.99 -13.51
N LYS A 54 -21.65 -5.82 -12.54
CA LYS A 54 -22.17 -6.95 -11.75
C LYS A 54 -22.94 -7.93 -12.60
N VAL A 55 -23.73 -7.43 -13.56
CA VAL A 55 -24.48 -8.28 -14.50
C VAL A 55 -23.52 -9.15 -15.30
N ILE A 56 -22.47 -8.56 -15.88
CA ILE A 56 -21.46 -9.31 -16.65
C ILE A 56 -20.77 -10.36 -15.78
N ILE A 57 -20.41 -10.01 -14.54
CA ILE A 57 -19.78 -10.96 -13.60
C ILE A 57 -20.71 -12.14 -13.29
N LYS A 58 -22.00 -11.87 -13.03
CA LYS A 58 -23.01 -12.90 -12.71
C LYS A 58 -23.29 -13.83 -13.91
N GLN A 59 -23.18 -13.32 -15.13
CA GLN A 59 -23.35 -14.10 -16.36
C GLN A 59 -22.16 -15.03 -16.66
N ASN A 60 -20.98 -14.77 -16.07
CA ASN A 60 -19.75 -15.55 -16.31
C ASN A 60 -19.15 -16.09 -14.98
N PRO A 61 -19.92 -16.88 -14.20
CA PRO A 61 -19.54 -17.29 -12.85
C PRO A 61 -18.27 -18.17 -12.80
N GLU A 62 -17.95 -18.88 -13.87
CA GLU A 62 -16.76 -19.73 -14.02
C GLU A 62 -15.46 -18.91 -14.13
N VAL A 63 -15.52 -17.71 -14.72
CA VAL A 63 -14.39 -16.77 -14.79
C VAL A 63 -14.20 -16.05 -13.46
N PHE A 64 -15.31 -15.59 -12.87
CA PHE A 64 -15.31 -14.74 -11.69
C PHE A 64 -15.50 -15.53 -10.40
N THR A 65 -14.53 -16.41 -10.11
CA THR A 65 -14.49 -17.13 -8.84
C THR A 65 -14.36 -16.18 -7.65
N ARG A 66 -14.69 -16.69 -6.45
CA ARG A 66 -14.45 -15.97 -5.19
C ARG A 66 -13.01 -15.45 -5.08
N GLY A 67 -12.03 -16.25 -5.49
CA GLY A 67 -10.62 -15.88 -5.47
C GLY A 67 -10.33 -14.70 -6.39
N THR A 68 -10.83 -14.74 -7.62
CA THR A 68 -10.73 -13.65 -8.59
C THR A 68 -11.32 -12.35 -8.05
N LEU A 69 -12.52 -12.40 -7.48
CA LEU A 69 -13.23 -11.22 -7.00
C LEU A 69 -12.60 -10.63 -5.72
N ILE A 70 -12.30 -11.47 -4.73
CA ILE A 70 -11.78 -11.01 -3.43
C ILE A 70 -10.28 -10.71 -3.48
N ASN A 71 -9.46 -11.60 -4.06
CA ASN A 71 -8.01 -11.48 -4.04
C ASN A 71 -7.46 -10.79 -5.30
N GLY A 72 -8.23 -10.74 -6.39
CA GLY A 72 -7.83 -10.06 -7.62
C GLY A 72 -8.33 -8.61 -7.69
N PHE A 73 -9.65 -8.42 -7.70
CA PHE A 73 -10.27 -7.08 -7.81
C PHE A 73 -10.30 -6.33 -6.47
N ALA A 74 -10.98 -6.88 -5.46
CA ALA A 74 -11.24 -6.16 -4.21
C ALA A 74 -9.96 -5.87 -3.39
N SER A 75 -8.93 -6.71 -3.51
CA SER A 75 -7.61 -6.46 -2.91
C SER A 75 -6.92 -5.22 -3.49
N LYS A 76 -7.28 -4.82 -4.71
CA LYS A 76 -6.75 -3.67 -5.46
C LYS A 76 -7.79 -2.55 -5.61
N ARG A 77 -8.79 -2.49 -4.72
CA ARG A 77 -9.88 -1.50 -4.73
C ARG A 77 -9.46 -0.06 -5.04
N SER A 78 -8.35 0.41 -4.47
CA SER A 78 -7.85 1.78 -4.70
C SER A 78 -7.44 2.06 -6.15
N GLN A 79 -7.08 1.03 -6.91
CA GLN A 79 -6.78 1.15 -8.34
C GLN A 79 -8.05 0.99 -9.16
N CYS A 80 -8.93 0.09 -8.72
CA CYS A 80 -10.20 -0.21 -9.35
C CYS A 80 -11.17 0.99 -9.32
N GLU A 81 -11.15 1.82 -8.28
CA GLU A 81 -12.02 3.00 -8.17
C GLU A 81 -11.52 4.21 -8.98
N LYS A 82 -10.30 4.17 -9.54
CA LYS A 82 -9.77 5.27 -10.36
C LYS A 82 -10.55 5.39 -11.66
N ASN A 83 -10.64 6.61 -12.17
CA ASN A 83 -11.31 6.94 -13.43
C ASN A 83 -12.70 6.29 -13.52
N SER A 84 -13.48 6.36 -12.43
CA SER A 84 -14.85 5.83 -12.38
C SER A 84 -14.97 4.36 -12.82
N PHE A 85 -14.04 3.50 -12.37
CA PHE A 85 -14.01 2.06 -12.68
C PHE A 85 -13.67 1.67 -14.12
N GLU A 86 -13.14 2.58 -14.94
CA GLU A 86 -12.76 2.30 -16.33
C GLU A 86 -11.82 1.10 -16.47
N LEU A 87 -10.79 1.01 -15.61
CA LEU A 87 -9.87 -0.13 -15.59
C LEU A 87 -10.57 -1.44 -15.22
N VAL A 88 -11.56 -1.40 -14.34
CA VAL A 88 -12.32 -2.60 -13.93
C VAL A 88 -13.21 -3.06 -15.07
N ARG A 89 -13.86 -2.12 -15.77
CA ARG A 89 -14.69 -2.41 -16.95
C ARG A 89 -13.87 -3.11 -18.03
N SER A 90 -12.74 -2.52 -18.44
CA SER A 90 -11.85 -3.10 -19.45
C SER A 90 -11.34 -4.48 -19.03
N GLU A 91 -11.01 -4.64 -17.74
CA GLU A 91 -10.46 -5.89 -17.24
C GLU A 91 -11.50 -7.01 -17.15
N ILE A 92 -12.74 -6.71 -16.73
CA ILE A 92 -13.86 -7.66 -16.73
C ILE A 92 -14.13 -8.13 -18.16
N LEU A 93 -14.24 -7.22 -19.12
CA LEU A 93 -14.48 -7.56 -20.53
C LEU A 93 -13.35 -8.43 -21.11
N ARG A 94 -12.09 -8.09 -20.80
CA ARG A 94 -10.93 -8.89 -21.20
C ARG A 94 -11.00 -10.31 -20.61
N MET A 95 -11.32 -10.44 -19.32
CA MET A 95 -11.41 -11.74 -18.65
C MET A 95 -12.54 -12.61 -19.21
N VAL A 96 -13.68 -12.02 -19.56
CA VAL A 96 -14.77 -12.73 -20.25
C VAL A 96 -14.28 -13.26 -21.60
N LYS A 97 -13.54 -12.45 -22.37
CA LYS A 97 -12.98 -12.86 -23.66
C LYS A 97 -11.92 -13.97 -23.54
N GLU A 98 -11.08 -13.93 -22.51
CA GLU A 98 -10.05 -14.94 -22.26
C GLU A 98 -10.59 -16.22 -21.60
N GLY A 99 -11.73 -16.13 -20.92
CA GLY A 99 -12.38 -17.26 -20.27
C GLY A 99 -11.72 -17.69 -18.96
N VAL A 100 -11.94 -18.97 -18.62
CA VAL A 100 -11.56 -19.58 -17.33
C VAL A 100 -10.05 -19.57 -17.14
N GLY A 101 -9.60 -19.30 -15.91
CA GLY A 101 -8.18 -19.27 -15.55
C GLY A 101 -7.49 -17.92 -15.79
N SER A 102 -8.17 -16.99 -16.47
CA SER A 102 -7.73 -15.60 -16.58
C SER A 102 -7.63 -14.94 -15.19
N LYS A 103 -6.64 -14.06 -14.99
CA LYS A 103 -6.38 -13.37 -13.72
C LYS A 103 -6.38 -11.85 -13.92
N PRO A 104 -6.81 -11.05 -12.93
CA PRO A 104 -6.82 -9.60 -13.04
C PRO A 104 -5.42 -8.98 -13.18
N LYS A 105 -5.15 -8.36 -14.33
CA LYS A 105 -3.89 -7.70 -14.73
C LYS A 105 -3.96 -6.20 -14.46
N PHE A 106 -3.87 -5.84 -13.19
CA PHE A 106 -3.72 -4.44 -12.80
C PHE A 106 -2.25 -3.99 -12.80
N PRO A 107 -1.96 -2.75 -13.25
CA PRO A 107 -0.60 -2.22 -13.24
C PRO A 107 0.00 -2.27 -11.84
N LYS A 108 1.22 -2.82 -11.73
CA LYS A 108 1.94 -2.84 -10.46
C LYS A 108 2.19 -1.40 -10.05
N LYS A 109 1.85 -1.02 -8.80
CA LYS A 109 2.33 0.23 -8.22
C LYS A 109 3.85 0.17 -8.30
N SER A 110 4.46 1.05 -9.10
CA SER A 110 5.91 1.23 -9.05
C SER A 110 6.20 1.78 -7.66
N SER A 111 6.77 0.94 -6.78
CA SER A 111 7.23 1.47 -5.50
C SER A 111 8.32 2.51 -5.77
N PRO A 112 8.45 3.56 -4.95
CA PRO A 112 9.53 4.53 -5.10
C PRO A 112 10.92 3.88 -5.21
N LEU A 113 11.13 2.76 -4.50
CA LEU A 113 12.35 1.93 -4.56
C LEU A 113 12.62 1.36 -5.96
N GLN A 114 11.58 0.98 -6.73
CA GLN A 114 11.76 0.50 -8.11
C GLN A 114 12.07 1.64 -9.09
N LYS A 115 11.58 2.86 -8.83
CA LYS A 115 11.95 4.05 -9.61
C LYS A 115 13.40 4.48 -9.35
N GLN A 116 13.90 4.30 -8.12
CA GLN A 116 15.32 4.53 -7.80
C GLN A 116 16.24 3.54 -8.52
N LYS A 117 15.91 2.24 -8.55
CA LYS A 117 16.73 1.22 -9.26
C LYS A 117 16.82 1.42 -10.77
N LYS A 118 15.78 1.98 -11.42
CA LYS A 118 15.84 2.29 -12.86
C LYS A 118 16.66 3.55 -13.17
N LYS A 119 16.69 4.54 -12.27
CA LYS A 119 17.56 5.72 -12.41
C LYS A 119 19.03 5.44 -12.11
N GLN A 120 19.33 4.50 -11.20
CA GLN A 120 20.71 4.10 -10.90
C GLN A 120 21.39 3.29 -12.03
N LYS A 121 20.62 2.55 -12.86
CA LYS A 121 21.19 1.80 -13.99
C LYS A 121 21.69 2.66 -15.16
N GLN A 122 21.38 3.95 -15.20
CA GLN A 122 21.81 4.84 -16.29
C GLN A 122 23.04 5.69 -15.93
N ASN A 123 23.51 5.68 -14.67
CA ASN A 123 24.64 6.49 -14.20
C ASN A 123 25.58 5.69 -13.27
N LEU A 124 26.13 4.57 -13.74
CA LEU A 124 27.20 3.87 -13.02
C LEU A 124 28.46 3.85 -13.87
N VAL A 125 29.30 4.86 -13.67
CA VAL A 125 30.76 4.71 -13.72
C VAL A 125 31.13 3.81 -12.54
N PRO A 126 31.90 2.73 -12.72
CA PRO A 126 32.25 1.84 -11.61
C PRO A 126 33.35 2.52 -10.79
N LEU A 127 33.01 2.96 -9.58
CA LEU A 127 33.97 3.30 -8.54
C LEU A 127 33.84 2.25 -7.42
N ILE A 128 34.77 1.30 -7.47
CA ILE A 128 35.57 0.77 -6.35
C ILE A 128 34.81 0.28 -5.10
N GLU A 129 34.81 -1.06 -5.00
CA GLU A 129 35.05 -1.92 -3.83
C GLU A 129 34.39 -1.63 -2.47
N ASP A 130 33.55 -2.59 -2.07
CA ASP A 130 33.45 -3.20 -0.74
C ASP A 130 33.76 -2.33 0.48
N LYS A 131 32.72 -1.74 1.07
CA LYS A 131 32.42 -1.94 2.50
C LYS A 131 30.90 -2.04 2.69
N THR A 132 30.47 -3.20 3.16
CA THR A 132 29.13 -3.49 3.67
C THR A 132 28.65 -2.33 4.56
N PRO A 133 27.44 -1.77 4.39
CA PRO A 133 26.92 -0.80 5.35
C PRO A 133 26.82 -1.51 6.70
N PRO A 134 27.32 -0.93 7.81
CA PRO A 134 27.13 -1.51 9.13
C PRO A 134 25.64 -1.51 9.43
N ASN A 135 25.08 -2.71 9.33
CA ASN A 135 23.76 -3.03 9.80
C ASN A 135 23.92 -3.19 11.32
N LEU A 136 23.60 -2.16 12.09
CA LEU A 136 23.01 -2.23 13.44
C LEU A 136 22.91 -0.80 13.98
N SER A 137 21.72 -0.20 13.87
CA SER A 137 21.35 0.94 14.72
C SER A 137 20.60 0.36 15.90
N VAL A 138 21.36 -0.02 16.94
CA VAL A 138 20.78 -0.28 18.26
C VAL A 138 20.44 1.09 18.86
N THR A 139 19.39 1.17 19.67
CA THR A 139 19.06 2.39 20.43
C THR A 139 18.95 1.97 21.88
N THR A 140 19.99 2.25 22.65
CA THR A 140 20.11 1.84 24.06
C THR A 140 19.41 2.83 25.00
N ASP A 141 19.43 4.13 24.69
CA ASP A 141 18.65 5.16 25.40
C ASP A 141 17.62 5.83 24.47
N ILE A 142 16.40 5.32 24.53
CA ILE A 142 15.29 5.77 23.67
C ILE A 142 14.81 7.17 24.09
N VAL A 143 14.87 7.52 25.38
CA VAL A 143 14.33 8.80 25.88
C VAL A 143 15.23 9.96 25.49
N GLU A 144 16.54 9.77 25.62
CA GLU A 144 17.54 10.76 25.18
C GLU A 144 17.48 10.95 23.66
N ALA A 145 17.37 9.85 22.90
CA ALA A 145 17.24 9.89 21.44
C ALA A 145 15.99 10.67 20.99
N MET A 146 14.83 10.38 21.59
CA MET A 146 13.59 11.10 21.28
C MET A 146 13.63 12.58 21.68
N THR A 147 14.33 12.90 22.76
CA THR A 147 14.50 14.29 23.21
C THR A 147 15.38 15.07 22.24
N ALA A 148 16.50 14.49 21.82
CA ALA A 148 17.39 15.07 20.82
C ALA A 148 16.68 15.22 19.46
N GLU A 149 15.90 14.23 19.03
CA GLU A 149 15.09 14.32 17.80
C GLU A 149 14.13 15.51 17.84
N LYS A 150 13.44 15.71 18.97
CA LYS A 150 12.51 16.82 19.15
C LYS A 150 13.23 18.17 19.07
N GLN A 151 14.34 18.32 19.79
CA GLN A 151 15.11 19.57 19.81
C GLN A 151 15.68 19.92 18.42
N ILE A 152 16.24 18.94 17.72
CA ILE A 152 16.78 19.14 16.36
C ILE A 152 15.66 19.52 15.38
N LYS A 153 14.50 18.89 15.49
CA LYS A 153 13.34 19.22 14.66
C LYS A 153 12.82 20.63 14.93
N GLU A 154 12.78 21.05 16.19
CA GLU A 154 12.37 22.41 16.58
C GLU A 154 13.37 23.47 16.10
N ALA A 155 14.68 23.20 16.21
CA ALA A 155 15.72 24.14 15.81
C ALA A 155 15.91 24.25 14.29
N LEU A 156 15.89 23.12 13.57
CA LEU A 156 16.26 23.09 12.14
C LEU A 156 15.06 22.87 11.21
N GLY A 157 13.88 22.54 11.75
CA GLY A 157 12.67 22.27 10.95
C GLY A 157 12.72 20.96 10.14
N PHE A 158 13.80 20.19 10.24
CA PHE A 158 13.97 18.93 9.53
C PHE A 158 13.62 17.72 10.40
N HIS A 159 13.06 16.69 9.76
CA HIS A 159 12.88 15.40 10.42
C HIS A 159 14.23 14.68 10.49
N CYS A 160 14.71 14.40 11.70
CA CYS A 160 15.88 13.57 11.93
C CYS A 160 15.52 12.28 12.67
N ARG A 161 16.49 11.38 12.75
CA ARG A 161 16.53 10.28 13.71
C ARG A 161 17.83 10.31 14.47
N VAL A 162 17.78 10.08 15.77
CA VAL A 162 18.97 9.98 16.62
C VAL A 162 19.08 8.56 17.13
N ALA A 163 20.27 7.97 17.02
CA ALA A 163 20.55 6.64 17.54
C ALA A 163 21.91 6.64 18.25
N PHE A 164 22.04 5.76 19.25
CA PHE A 164 23.26 5.57 20.03
C PHE A 164 23.72 4.13 19.91
N ASN A 165 24.98 3.91 19.56
CA ASN A 165 25.53 2.56 19.61
C ASN A 165 25.84 2.14 21.06
N GLU A 166 26.21 0.88 21.25
CA GLU A 166 26.55 0.32 22.58
C GLU A 166 27.80 0.98 23.19
N ALA A 167 28.63 1.66 22.40
CA ALA A 167 29.78 2.42 22.85
C ALA A 167 29.43 3.87 23.25
N GLY A 168 28.17 4.29 23.13
CA GLY A 168 27.71 5.66 23.43
C GLY A 168 27.98 6.68 22.32
N GLU A 169 28.43 6.25 21.14
CA GLU A 169 28.58 7.13 19.99
C GLU A 169 27.21 7.44 19.39
N SER A 170 26.97 8.72 19.12
CA SER A 170 25.71 9.19 18.55
C SER A 170 25.77 9.27 17.03
N GLN A 171 24.68 8.86 16.39
CA GLN A 171 24.45 9.02 14.97
C GLN A 171 23.15 9.77 14.74
N VAL A 172 23.22 10.89 14.02
CA VAL A 172 22.05 11.65 13.60
C VAL A 172 21.84 11.47 12.10
N THR A 173 20.65 11.02 11.72
CA THR A 173 20.25 10.82 10.32
C THR A 173 19.16 11.82 9.94
N PHE A 174 19.42 12.70 8.98
CA PHE A 174 18.43 13.68 8.50
C PHE A 174 17.66 13.14 7.28
N ASN A 175 16.33 13.19 7.35
CA ASN A 175 15.44 12.77 6.27
C ASN A 175 15.02 13.97 5.40
N LEU A 176 15.80 14.24 4.37
CA LEU A 176 15.56 15.32 3.42
C LEU A 176 14.71 14.82 2.25
N LYS A 177 13.62 15.52 1.91
CA LYS A 177 12.63 15.01 0.92
C LYS A 177 13.05 15.27 -0.52
N ASN A 178 13.87 16.28 -0.75
CA ASN A 178 14.28 16.71 -2.08
C ASN A 178 15.65 17.41 -2.05
N LYS A 179 16.22 17.69 -3.24
CA LYS A 179 17.53 18.35 -3.37
C LYS A 179 17.55 19.81 -2.88
N LYS A 180 16.42 20.51 -2.92
CA LYS A 180 16.30 21.88 -2.40
C LYS A 180 16.45 21.87 -0.87
N ASP A 181 15.79 20.94 -0.19
CA ASP A 181 15.92 20.74 1.27
C ASP A 181 17.37 20.44 1.67
N LEU A 182 18.11 19.66 0.85
CA LEU A 182 19.53 19.40 1.07
C LEU A 182 20.39 20.65 0.94
N ASN A 183 20.19 21.46 -0.10
CA ASN A 183 20.93 22.70 -0.26
C ASN A 183 20.64 23.66 0.91
N THR A 184 19.37 23.80 1.31
CA THR A 184 18.99 24.62 2.47
C THR A 184 19.61 24.10 3.77
N PHE A 185 19.70 22.78 3.96
CA PHE A 185 20.38 22.20 5.11
C PHE A 185 21.88 22.50 5.10
N ILE A 186 22.55 22.33 3.95
CA ILE A 186 23.98 22.64 3.80
C ILE A 186 24.22 24.13 4.07
N ASP A 187 23.49 25.03 3.42
CA ASP A 187 23.62 26.49 3.59
C ASP A 187 23.42 26.95 5.05
N MET A 188 22.66 26.20 5.84
CA MET A 188 22.39 26.48 7.25
C MET A 188 23.46 25.92 8.20
N VAL A 189 24.09 24.80 7.84
CA VAL A 189 25.11 24.14 8.69
C VAL A 189 26.52 24.59 8.32
N THR A 190 26.79 24.93 7.06
CA THR A 190 28.07 25.45 6.56
C THR A 190 28.58 26.71 7.28
N PRO A 191 27.74 27.70 7.67
CA PRO A 191 28.18 28.85 8.45
C PRO A 191 28.70 28.51 9.85
N ASN A 192 28.39 27.30 10.36
CA ASN A 192 28.78 26.82 11.68
C ASN A 192 29.85 25.71 11.62
N LEU A 193 30.38 25.42 10.42
CA LEU A 193 31.39 24.39 10.16
C LEU A 193 32.83 24.95 10.08
N PHE A 194 33.01 26.26 10.27
CA PHE A 194 34.30 26.95 10.32
C PHE A 194 34.33 28.00 11.43
#